data_AF-A0A9W7CBT3-F1
#
_entry.id   AF-A0A9W7CBT3-F1
#
_cell.length_a   1.000
_cell.length_b   1.000
_cell.length_c   1.000
_cell.angle_alpha   90.00
_cell.angle_beta   90.00
_cell.angle_gamma   90.00
#
_symmetry.space_group_name_H-M   'P 1'
#
loop_
_entity.id
_entity.type
_entity.pdbx_description
1 polymer ?
#
loop_
_entity_poly.entity_id
_entity_poly.type
_entity_poly.pdbx_seq_one_letter_code
_entity_poly.pdbx_strand_id
1 'polypeptide(L)'
;MTQVQSHPPNPSPTRKLTRKLSRRSSLSLAQAESFHKLSSKALWSWRNVSNIALYISAGLSMIDLLFDIAMVQEYYDADQPKFATATLVTIALNLFLQLVVVLTQNGKRGANVILRESLFVVTFVKPGVDVFRVVVEQEQAVNSILPPINEMLIDKGVERFAECIPGAVIQTMAFVNGQHSDLALLSLASSILTAGFISASMTIEKGERRQRGARQRAGKTY
;
A
#
# COMPACT_ATOMS: atom_id res chain seq x y z
N MET A 1 36.13 -12.86 -72.14
CA MET A 1 35.15 -12.39 -71.14
C MET A 1 33.89 -13.23 -71.25
N THR A 2 33.66 -14.15 -70.31
CA THR A 2 32.30 -14.63 -70.00
C THR A 2 32.33 -15.12 -68.55
N GLN A 3 31.85 -14.30 -67.61
CA GLN A 3 31.66 -14.77 -66.23
C GLN A 3 30.49 -15.75 -66.24
N VAL A 4 30.80 -17.04 -66.01
CA VAL A 4 29.79 -18.06 -65.77
C VAL A 4 29.21 -17.81 -64.39
N GLN A 5 28.01 -17.24 -64.36
CA GLN A 5 27.25 -17.00 -63.16
C GLN A 5 26.74 -18.35 -62.63
N SER A 6 27.53 -19.00 -61.77
CA SER A 6 27.14 -20.27 -61.15
C SER A 6 25.97 -20.04 -60.20
N HIS A 7 24.75 -20.39 -60.62
CA HIS A 7 23.59 -20.38 -59.76
C HIS A 7 23.76 -21.40 -58.62
N PRO A 8 23.51 -21.01 -57.36
CA PRO A 8 23.63 -21.93 -56.23
C PRO A 8 22.59 -23.06 -56.34
N PRO A 9 22.94 -24.30 -55.96
CA PRO A 9 22.04 -25.44 -56.06
C PRO A 9 20.77 -25.23 -55.22
N ASN A 10 19.60 -25.51 -55.82
CA ASN A 10 18.30 -25.37 -55.18
C ASN A 10 18.23 -26.29 -53.95
N PRO A 11 18.03 -25.76 -52.73
CA PRO A 11 18.12 -26.57 -51.53
C PRO A 11 17.03 -27.64 -51.50
N SER A 12 17.40 -28.85 -51.09
CA SER A 12 16.49 -29.99 -50.95
C SER A 12 15.29 -29.64 -50.05
N PRO A 13 14.10 -30.23 -50.32
CA PRO A 13 12.87 -29.88 -49.61
C PRO A 13 12.97 -30.03 -48.08
N THR A 14 13.72 -31.01 -47.59
CA THR A 14 14.04 -31.20 -46.17
C THR A 14 14.85 -30.05 -45.56
N ARG A 15 15.81 -29.48 -46.30
CA ARG A 15 16.64 -28.34 -45.85
C ARG A 15 15.85 -27.03 -45.81
N LYS A 16 14.82 -26.88 -46.65
CA LYS A 16 13.86 -25.76 -46.60
C LYS A 16 12.95 -25.87 -45.37
N LEU A 17 12.49 -27.07 -45.04
CA LEU A 17 11.61 -27.31 -43.89
C LEU A 17 12.33 -27.08 -42.55
N THR A 18 13.55 -27.58 -42.39
CA THR A 18 14.36 -27.36 -41.18
C THR A 18 14.70 -25.90 -40.95
N ARG A 19 15.05 -25.15 -42.01
CA ARG A 19 15.24 -23.69 -41.94
C ARG A 19 13.95 -22.95 -41.54
N LYS A 20 12.79 -23.39 -42.03
CA LYS A 20 11.49 -22.78 -41.69
C LYS A 20 11.09 -23.05 -40.24
N LEU A 21 11.35 -24.27 -39.73
CA LEU A 21 11.10 -24.65 -38.34
C LEU A 21 12.07 -23.94 -37.38
N SER A 22 13.36 -23.89 -37.70
CA SER A 22 14.38 -23.15 -36.93
C SER A 22 14.10 -21.64 -36.89
N ARG A 23 13.64 -21.05 -38.00
CA ARG A 23 13.16 -19.66 -38.00
C ARG A 23 11.92 -19.44 -37.14
N ARG A 24 10.96 -20.39 -37.15
CA ARG A 24 9.75 -20.29 -36.31
C ARG A 24 10.09 -20.40 -34.82
N SER A 25 11.00 -21.30 -34.44
CA SER A 25 11.44 -21.42 -33.05
C SER A 25 12.27 -20.21 -32.61
N SER A 26 13.15 -19.68 -33.47
CA SER A 26 13.90 -18.46 -33.14
C SER A 26 12.99 -17.23 -33.03
N LEU A 27 11.95 -17.14 -33.87
CA LEU A 27 10.94 -16.08 -33.77
C LEU A 27 10.09 -16.21 -32.50
N SER A 28 9.71 -17.43 -32.09
CA SER A 28 8.97 -17.61 -30.84
C SER A 28 9.82 -17.31 -29.61
N LEU A 29 11.12 -17.65 -29.63
CA LEU A 29 12.05 -17.30 -28.56
C LEU A 29 12.29 -15.78 -28.50
N ALA A 30 12.51 -15.11 -29.63
CA ALA A 30 12.66 -13.65 -29.68
C ALA A 30 11.39 -12.93 -29.21
N GLN A 31 10.22 -13.47 -29.54
CA GLN A 31 8.92 -12.95 -29.09
C GLN A 31 8.73 -13.19 -27.58
N ALA A 32 9.14 -14.34 -27.05
CA ALA A 32 9.13 -14.63 -25.62
C ALA A 32 10.10 -13.72 -24.84
N GLU A 33 11.31 -13.49 -25.35
CA GLU A 33 12.28 -12.57 -24.75
C GLU A 33 11.78 -11.12 -24.75
N SER A 34 11.16 -10.69 -25.86
CA SER A 34 10.58 -9.35 -25.97
C SER A 34 9.42 -9.18 -24.99
N PHE A 35 8.57 -10.19 -24.85
CA PHE A 35 7.47 -10.20 -23.88
C PHE A 35 7.99 -10.22 -22.44
N HIS A 36 9.05 -10.97 -22.15
CA HIS A 36 9.70 -10.98 -20.84
C HIS A 36 10.32 -9.62 -20.50
N LYS A 37 11.00 -8.96 -21.45
CA LYS A 37 11.55 -7.60 -21.27
C LYS A 37 10.47 -6.53 -21.09
N LEU A 38 9.36 -6.63 -21.83
CA LEU A 38 8.23 -5.70 -21.70
C LEU A 38 7.52 -5.89 -20.35
N SER A 39 7.23 -7.13 -19.98
CA SER A 39 6.58 -7.44 -18.71
C SER A 39 7.45 -7.05 -17.52
N SER A 40 8.77 -7.26 -17.55
CA SER A 40 9.66 -6.85 -16.45
C SER A 40 9.73 -5.32 -16.28
N LYS A 41 9.80 -4.56 -17.38
CA LYS A 41 9.73 -3.08 -17.34
C LYS A 41 8.39 -2.58 -16.82
N ALA A 42 7.29 -3.15 -17.31
CA ALA A 42 5.96 -2.80 -16.86
C ALA A 42 5.82 -3.06 -15.35
N LEU A 43 6.22 -4.24 -14.87
CA LEU A 43 6.17 -4.58 -13.44
C LEU A 43 7.02 -3.66 -12.58
N TRP A 44 8.20 -3.26 -13.06
CA TRP A 44 9.06 -2.33 -12.33
C TRP A 44 8.42 -0.94 -12.22
N SER A 45 7.77 -0.49 -13.30
CA SER A 45 6.97 0.73 -13.32
C SER A 45 5.78 0.65 -12.35
N TRP A 46 4.99 -0.42 -12.43
CA TRP A 46 3.83 -0.66 -11.56
C TRP A 46 4.22 -0.70 -10.08
N ARG A 47 5.33 -1.36 -9.74
CA ARG A 47 5.86 -1.40 -8.37
C ARG A 47 6.17 -0.01 -7.82
N ASN A 48 6.79 0.85 -8.62
CA ASN A 48 7.10 2.20 -8.16
C ASN A 48 5.83 3.02 -7.95
N VAL A 49 4.82 2.85 -8.82
CA VAL A 49 3.52 3.48 -8.65
C VAL A 49 2.82 3.00 -7.37
N SER A 50 2.82 1.70 -7.08
CA SER A 50 2.27 1.14 -5.83
C SER A 50 2.96 1.73 -4.60
N ASN A 51 4.30 1.74 -4.59
CA ASN A 51 5.08 2.29 -3.49
C ASN A 51 4.80 3.79 -3.27
N ILE A 52 4.71 4.57 -4.34
CA ILE A 52 4.36 5.99 -4.26
C ILE A 52 2.95 6.16 -3.68
N ALA A 53 1.98 5.36 -4.17
CA ALA A 53 0.61 5.40 -3.66
C ALA A 53 0.54 5.06 -2.16
N LEU A 54 1.35 4.11 -1.68
CA LEU A 54 1.45 3.83 -0.25
C LEU A 54 2.03 5.00 0.56
N TYR A 55 3.09 5.67 0.08
CA TYR A 55 3.62 6.85 0.76
C TYR A 55 2.61 8.00 0.79
N ILE A 56 1.90 8.24 -0.31
CA ILE A 56 0.79 9.20 -0.35
C ILE A 56 -0.28 8.80 0.66
N SER A 57 -0.60 7.50 0.77
CA SER A 57 -1.59 6.99 1.71
C SER A 57 -1.19 7.22 3.17
N ALA A 58 0.10 7.10 3.52
CA ALA A 58 0.61 7.44 4.84
C ALA A 58 0.51 8.95 5.11
N GLY A 59 0.88 9.79 4.13
CA GLY A 59 0.75 11.24 4.25
C GLY A 59 -0.70 11.68 4.46
N LEU A 60 -1.64 11.11 3.70
CA LEU A 60 -3.07 11.39 3.83
C LEU A 60 -3.61 10.97 5.21
N SER A 61 -3.13 9.86 5.76
CA SER A 61 -3.50 9.45 7.12
C SER A 61 -3.00 10.42 8.19
N MET A 62 -1.79 10.97 8.04
CA MET A 62 -1.31 12.00 8.96
C MET A 62 -2.11 13.30 8.83
N ILE A 63 -2.58 13.63 7.63
CA ILE A 63 -3.46 14.79 7.39
C ILE A 63 -4.85 14.59 7.99
N ASP A 64 -5.40 13.36 7.96
CA ASP A 64 -6.70 13.03 8.56
C ASP A 64 -6.74 13.39 10.06
N LEU A 65 -5.69 13.01 10.81
CA LEU A 65 -5.51 13.40 12.20
C LEU A 65 -5.48 14.93 12.40
N LEU A 66 -4.87 15.67 11.47
CA LEU A 66 -4.86 17.14 11.54
C LEU A 66 -6.27 17.71 11.36
N PHE A 67 -7.07 17.13 10.47
CA PHE A 67 -8.47 17.51 10.31
C PHE A 67 -9.29 17.18 11.56
N ASP A 68 -9.05 16.04 12.21
CA ASP A 68 -9.73 15.70 13.46
C ASP A 68 -9.41 16.71 14.59
N ILE A 69 -8.14 17.13 14.71
CA ILE A 69 -7.73 18.18 15.66
C ILE A 69 -8.36 19.53 15.31
N ALA A 70 -8.38 19.90 14.02
CA ALA A 70 -9.02 21.13 13.57
C ALA A 70 -10.52 21.13 13.89
N MET A 71 -11.20 19.99 13.74
CA MET A 71 -12.60 19.84 14.12
C MET A 71 -12.83 19.97 15.63
N VAL A 72 -11.90 19.53 16.47
CA VAL A 72 -11.98 19.77 17.92
C VAL A 72 -11.96 21.27 18.22
N GLN A 73 -11.08 22.03 17.56
CA GLN A 73 -11.01 23.49 17.72
C GLN A 73 -12.31 24.16 17.25
N GLU A 74 -12.80 23.80 16.06
CA GLU A 74 -14.06 24.29 15.52
C GLU A 74 -15.23 24.05 16.50
N TYR A 75 -15.30 22.87 17.14
CA TYR A 75 -16.34 22.57 18.11
C TYR A 75 -16.23 23.39 19.40
N TYR A 76 -15.03 23.76 19.82
CA TYR A 76 -14.86 24.69 20.95
C TYR A 76 -15.27 26.11 20.57
N ASP A 77 -14.87 26.58 19.39
CA ASP A 77 -15.21 27.92 18.90
C ASP A 77 -16.72 28.09 18.68
N ALA A 78 -17.39 27.00 18.31
CA ALA A 78 -18.83 26.97 18.09
C ALA A 78 -19.66 26.62 19.35
N ASP A 79 -19.06 26.69 20.54
CA ASP A 79 -19.68 26.43 21.86
C ASP A 79 -20.38 25.06 21.96
N GLN A 80 -19.75 24.04 21.36
CA GLN A 80 -20.24 22.67 21.33
C GLN A 80 -19.27 21.69 22.02
N PRO A 81 -19.06 21.83 23.34
CA PRO A 81 -18.07 21.04 24.08
C PRO A 81 -18.37 19.54 24.08
N LYS A 82 -19.64 19.15 23.87
CA LYS A 82 -20.04 17.73 23.77
C LYS A 82 -19.43 17.07 22.53
N PHE A 83 -19.45 17.74 21.38
CA PHE A 83 -18.87 17.22 20.15
C PHE A 83 -17.34 17.25 20.21
N ALA A 84 -16.74 18.32 20.74
CA ALA A 84 -15.31 18.39 20.99
C ALA A 84 -14.81 17.24 21.88
N THR A 85 -15.50 16.99 23.01
CA THR A 85 -15.14 15.91 23.93
C THR A 85 -15.32 14.54 23.27
N ALA A 86 -16.37 14.35 22.47
CA ALA A 86 -16.59 13.10 21.76
C ALA A 86 -15.45 12.81 20.76
N THR A 87 -15.04 13.81 19.97
CA THR A 87 -13.92 13.67 19.03
C THR A 87 -12.59 13.43 19.75
N LEU A 88 -12.35 14.09 20.88
CA LEU A 88 -11.15 13.81 21.69
C LEU A 88 -11.13 12.38 22.24
N VAL A 89 -12.30 11.84 22.64
CA VAL A 89 -12.41 10.46 23.11
C VAL A 89 -12.11 9.47 21.98
N THR A 90 -12.52 9.75 20.74
CA THR A 90 -12.24 8.86 19.60
C THR A 90 -10.76 8.88 19.22
N ILE A 91 -10.10 10.05 19.23
CA ILE A 91 -8.64 10.17 19.04
C ILE A 91 -7.89 9.42 20.16
N ALA A 92 -8.31 9.60 21.42
CA ALA A 92 -7.69 8.93 22.56
C ALA A 92 -7.88 7.40 22.51
N LEU A 93 -9.06 6.93 22.11
CA LEU A 93 -9.34 5.51 21.93
C LEU A 93 -8.48 4.91 20.81
N ASN A 94 -8.33 5.62 19.70
CA ASN A 94 -7.45 5.23 18.61
C ASN A 94 -6.00 5.06 19.09
N LEU A 95 -5.46 6.08 19.75
CA LEU A 95 -4.11 6.03 20.31
C LEU A 95 -3.93 4.85 21.28
N PHE A 96 -4.91 4.62 22.16
CA PHE A 96 -4.91 3.50 23.09
C PHE A 96 -4.88 2.14 22.36
N LEU A 97 -5.75 1.94 21.37
CA LEU A 97 -5.80 0.67 20.64
C LEU A 97 -4.54 0.44 19.81
N GLN A 98 -3.98 1.48 19.18
CA GLN A 98 -2.68 1.37 18.49
C GLN A 98 -1.55 0.95 19.44
N LEU A 99 -1.52 1.50 20.67
CA LEU A 99 -0.56 1.07 21.69
C LEU A 99 -0.75 -0.39 22.09
N VAL A 100 -2.00 -0.87 22.22
CA VAL A 100 -2.29 -2.29 22.48
C VAL A 100 -1.77 -3.15 21.33
N VAL A 101 -1.98 -2.77 20.07
CA VAL A 101 -1.45 -3.53 18.93
C VAL A 101 0.09 -3.58 18.99
N VAL A 102 0.76 -2.45 19.22
CA VAL A 102 2.22 -2.43 19.38
C VAL A 102 2.71 -3.34 20.50
N LEU A 103 2.05 -3.32 21.66
CA LEU A 103 2.39 -4.18 22.80
C LEU A 103 2.20 -5.66 22.48
N THR A 104 1.09 -6.02 21.84
CA THR A 104 0.85 -7.42 21.43
C THR A 104 1.87 -7.89 20.40
N GLN A 105 2.15 -7.07 19.39
CA GLN A 105 3.06 -7.40 18.29
C GLN A 105 4.53 -7.50 18.74
N ASN A 106 4.96 -6.63 19.66
CA ASN A 106 6.36 -6.51 20.08
C ASN A 106 6.63 -7.09 21.48
N GLY A 107 5.64 -7.72 22.13
CA GLY A 107 5.73 -8.23 23.50
C GLY A 107 6.89 -9.21 23.75
N LYS A 108 7.36 -9.89 22.71
CA LYS A 108 8.49 -10.84 22.77
C LYS A 108 9.82 -10.29 22.20
N ARG A 109 9.86 -9.03 21.78
CA ARG A 109 11.01 -8.38 21.12
C ARG A 109 11.86 -7.52 22.07
N GLY A 110 11.43 -7.38 23.31
CA GLY A 110 12.13 -6.63 24.37
C GLY A 110 11.60 -5.21 24.57
N ALA A 111 11.81 -4.68 25.79
CA ALA A 111 11.25 -3.40 26.23
C ALA A 111 11.70 -2.20 25.39
N ASN A 112 12.96 -2.18 24.91
CA ASN A 112 13.47 -1.09 24.07
C ASN A 112 12.75 -0.99 22.72
N VAL A 113 12.36 -2.14 22.14
CA VAL A 113 11.61 -2.15 20.87
C VAL A 113 10.21 -1.63 21.13
N ILE A 114 9.53 -2.13 22.18
CA ILE A 114 8.21 -1.66 22.57
C ILE A 114 8.20 -0.14 22.77
N LEU A 115 9.15 0.39 23.56
CA LEU A 115 9.24 1.82 23.83
C LEU A 115 9.40 2.63 22.53
N ARG A 116 10.27 2.18 21.62
CA ARG A 116 10.48 2.85 20.33
C ARG A 116 9.23 2.82 19.45
N GLU A 117 8.57 1.68 19.35
CA GLU A 117 7.33 1.57 18.57
C GLU A 117 6.19 2.38 19.20
N SER A 118 6.09 2.42 20.53
CA SER A 118 5.14 3.28 21.26
C SER A 118 5.42 4.76 21.04
N LEU A 119 6.69 5.18 20.98
CA LEU A 119 7.05 6.55 20.61
C LEU A 119 6.58 6.90 19.21
N PHE A 120 6.67 5.98 18.24
CA PHE A 120 6.14 6.23 16.89
C PHE A 120 4.61 6.39 16.87
N VAL A 121 3.88 5.66 17.73
CA VAL A 121 2.43 5.82 17.91
C VAL A 121 2.11 7.19 18.50
N VAL A 122 2.73 7.55 19.63
CA VAL A 122 2.45 8.80 20.35
C VAL A 122 2.84 10.05 19.56
N THR A 123 3.86 9.94 18.71
CA THR A 123 4.26 11.04 17.80
C THR A 123 3.50 11.02 16.46
N PHE A 124 2.56 10.09 16.28
CA PHE A 124 1.75 9.92 15.05
C PHE A 124 2.56 9.70 13.77
N VAL A 125 3.84 9.35 13.87
CA VAL A 125 4.71 9.05 12.71
C VAL A 125 4.65 7.59 12.27
N LYS A 126 4.01 6.74 13.07
CA LYS A 126 3.89 5.29 12.81
C LYS A 126 3.38 4.96 11.40
N PRO A 127 2.36 5.63 10.81
CA PRO A 127 1.92 5.35 9.45
C PRO A 127 3.06 5.45 8.42
N GLY A 128 3.94 6.45 8.56
CA GLY A 128 5.09 6.63 7.67
C GLY A 128 6.18 5.57 7.89
N VAL A 129 6.45 5.23 9.15
CA VAL A 129 7.41 4.20 9.51
C VAL A 129 6.97 2.83 8.99
N ASP A 130 5.70 2.47 9.15
CA ASP A 130 5.19 1.18 8.70
C ASP A 130 5.19 1.05 7.18
N VAL A 131 4.78 2.10 6.45
CA VAL A 131 4.89 2.14 4.99
C VAL A 131 6.34 2.01 4.53
N PHE A 132 7.28 2.71 5.18
CA PHE A 132 8.69 2.60 4.85
C PHE A 132 9.20 1.16 5.01
N ARG A 133 8.85 0.48 6.11
CA ARG A 133 9.22 -0.94 6.34
C ARG A 133 8.61 -1.87 5.29
N VAL A 134 7.38 -1.59 4.87
CA VAL A 134 6.72 -2.32 3.78
C VAL A 134 7.49 -2.10 2.48
N VAL A 135 7.74 -0.86 2.07
CA VAL A 135 8.39 -0.52 0.79
C VAL A 135 9.81 -1.08 0.70
N VAL A 136 10.57 -1.08 1.79
CA VAL A 136 11.93 -1.66 1.85
C VAL A 136 11.89 -3.20 1.91
N GLU A 137 10.71 -3.80 2.00
CA GLU A 137 10.51 -5.24 2.11
C GLU A 137 11.28 -5.83 3.31
N GLN A 138 11.23 -5.12 4.44
CA GLN A 138 11.91 -5.57 5.64
C GLN A 138 11.45 -6.98 6.03
N GLU A 139 12.40 -7.84 6.36
CA GLU A 139 12.08 -9.19 6.82
C GLU A 139 11.31 -9.13 8.14
N GLN A 140 10.48 -10.14 8.37
CA GLN A 140 9.78 -10.29 9.65
C GLN A 140 10.82 -10.38 10.76
N ALA A 141 10.76 -9.43 11.69
CA ALA A 141 11.70 -9.42 12.80
C ALA A 141 11.53 -10.66 13.68
N VAL A 142 12.64 -11.14 14.23
CA VAL A 142 12.67 -12.26 15.17
C VAL A 142 11.71 -11.95 16.33
N ASN A 143 10.86 -12.92 16.67
CA ASN A 143 9.79 -12.80 17.69
C ASN A 143 8.66 -11.80 17.39
N SER A 144 8.55 -11.29 16.16
CA SER A 144 7.38 -10.54 15.69
C SER A 144 6.24 -11.50 15.36
N ILE A 145 4.99 -11.16 15.72
CA ILE A 145 3.81 -12.01 15.43
C ILE A 145 3.46 -11.96 13.95
N LEU A 146 3.40 -10.76 13.38
CA LEU A 146 3.01 -10.53 11.98
C LEU A 146 4.19 -10.04 11.12
N PRO A 147 4.17 -10.30 9.80
CA PRO A 147 5.05 -9.64 8.85
C PRO A 147 4.65 -8.16 8.66
N PRO A 148 5.56 -7.27 8.20
CA PRO A 148 5.33 -5.83 8.18
C PRO A 148 4.08 -5.36 7.43
N ILE A 149 3.73 -5.99 6.30
CA ILE A 149 2.52 -5.66 5.53
C ILE A 149 1.23 -5.96 6.30
N ASN A 150 1.22 -7.02 7.11
CA ASN A 150 0.06 -7.39 7.91
C ASN A 150 -0.03 -6.56 9.18
N GLU A 151 1.11 -6.24 9.80
CA GLU A 151 1.19 -5.31 10.93
C GLU A 151 0.58 -3.95 10.53
N MET A 152 1.07 -3.36 9.44
CA MET A 152 0.52 -2.11 8.89
C MET A 152 -0.99 -2.20 8.58
N LEU A 153 -1.46 -3.35 8.08
CA LEU A 153 -2.90 -3.56 7.78
C LEU A 153 -3.77 -3.60 9.04
N ILE A 154 -3.29 -4.26 10.09
CA ILE A 154 -4.00 -4.33 11.37
C ILE A 154 -3.99 -2.96 12.05
N ASP A 155 -2.82 -2.31 12.13
CA ASP A 155 -2.69 -0.98 12.74
C ASP A 155 -3.61 0.03 12.06
N LYS A 156 -3.61 0.07 10.72
CA LYS A 156 -4.48 0.98 9.97
C LYS A 156 -5.96 0.61 10.07
N GLY A 157 -6.28 -0.67 10.15
CA GLY A 157 -7.65 -1.15 10.34
C GLY A 157 -8.22 -0.74 11.70
N VAL A 158 -7.42 -0.89 12.75
CA VAL A 158 -7.75 -0.45 14.12
C VAL A 158 -7.90 1.07 14.17
N GLU A 159 -6.98 1.80 13.55
CA GLU A 159 -7.03 3.26 13.46
C GLU A 159 -8.36 3.76 12.89
N ARG A 160 -8.73 3.28 11.70
CA ARG A 160 -9.99 3.70 11.09
C ARG A 160 -11.23 3.28 11.88
N PHE A 161 -11.18 2.14 12.56
CA PHE A 161 -12.31 1.68 13.35
C PHE A 161 -12.56 2.55 14.58
N ALA A 162 -11.49 3.04 15.22
CA ALA A 162 -11.57 3.75 16.48
C ALA A 162 -11.78 5.26 16.32
N GLU A 163 -11.28 5.84 15.23
CA GLU A 163 -11.28 7.29 14.98
C GLU A 163 -12.20 7.67 13.83
N CYS A 164 -11.93 7.15 12.63
CA CYS A 164 -12.61 7.57 11.41
C CYS A 164 -14.11 7.23 11.40
N ILE A 165 -14.51 6.01 11.81
CA ILE A 165 -15.94 5.63 11.84
C ILE A 165 -16.72 6.44 12.90
N PRO A 166 -16.31 6.49 14.18
CA PRO A 166 -17.01 7.28 15.18
C PRO A 166 -16.94 8.79 14.90
N GLY A 167 -15.80 9.29 14.41
CA GLY A 167 -15.60 10.68 14.03
C GLY A 167 -16.56 11.12 12.93
N ALA A 168 -16.71 10.31 11.86
CA ALA A 168 -17.68 10.58 10.80
C ALA A 168 -19.13 10.63 11.32
N VAL A 169 -19.48 9.77 12.28
CA VAL A 169 -20.80 9.80 12.94
C VAL A 169 -20.98 11.09 13.74
N ILE A 170 -19.99 11.47 14.55
CA ILE A 170 -20.00 12.71 15.34
C ILE A 170 -20.14 13.93 14.44
N GLN A 171 -19.35 14.01 13.36
CA GLN A 171 -19.41 15.09 12.38
C GLN A 171 -20.76 15.18 11.67
N THR A 172 -21.32 14.03 11.26
CA THR A 172 -22.65 13.97 10.64
C THR A 172 -23.73 14.41 11.62
N MET A 173 -23.64 14.00 12.89
CA MET A 173 -24.60 14.41 13.93
C MET A 173 -24.50 15.90 14.26
N ALA A 174 -23.29 16.47 14.30
CA ALA A 174 -23.10 17.91 14.46
C ALA A 174 -23.72 18.69 13.30
N PHE A 175 -23.52 18.20 12.07
CA PHE A 175 -24.09 18.79 10.85
C PHE A 175 -25.62 18.79 10.87
N VAL A 176 -26.25 17.67 11.26
CA VAL A 176 -27.71 17.57 11.38
C VAL A 176 -28.27 18.47 12.48
N ASN A 177 -27.52 18.71 13.56
CA ASN A 177 -27.92 19.58 14.66
C ASN A 177 -27.74 21.08 14.38
N GLY A 178 -27.55 21.47 13.11
CA GLY A 178 -27.51 22.87 12.67
C GLY A 178 -26.12 23.49 12.65
N GLN A 179 -25.05 22.71 12.88
CA GLN A 179 -23.69 23.18 12.62
C GLN A 179 -23.31 22.91 11.16
N HIS A 180 -23.68 23.85 10.30
CA HIS A 180 -23.22 23.86 8.92
C HIS A 180 -21.84 24.50 8.82
N SER A 181 -20.83 23.87 9.43
CA SER A 181 -19.44 24.26 9.20
C SER A 181 -18.97 23.62 7.90
N ASP A 182 -18.53 24.45 6.96
CA ASP A 182 -17.91 23.99 5.71
C ASP A 182 -16.71 23.06 5.98
N LEU A 183 -16.04 23.27 7.12
CA LEU A 183 -14.91 22.47 7.58
C LEU A 183 -15.33 21.04 7.96
N ALA A 184 -16.52 20.86 8.54
CA ALA A 184 -17.07 19.54 8.86
C ALA A 184 -17.39 18.73 7.60
N LEU A 185 -17.97 19.37 6.58
CA LEU A 185 -18.25 18.72 5.29
C LEU A 185 -16.97 18.36 4.54
N LEU A 186 -15.98 19.28 4.53
CA LEU A 186 -14.68 19.04 3.91
C LEU A 186 -13.91 17.93 4.63
N SER A 187 -13.93 17.91 5.96
CA SER A 187 -13.32 16.85 6.77
C SER A 187 -13.98 15.49 6.47
N LEU A 188 -15.31 15.41 6.47
CA LEU A 188 -16.04 14.18 6.16
C LEU A 188 -15.76 13.68 4.73
N ALA A 189 -15.81 14.58 3.74
CA ALA A 189 -15.53 14.22 2.35
C ALA A 189 -14.08 13.77 2.15
N SER A 190 -13.13 14.48 2.77
CA SER A 190 -11.72 14.11 2.79
C SER A 190 -11.55 12.72 3.40
N SER A 191 -12.11 12.45 4.58
CA SER A 191 -11.92 11.19 5.30
C SER A 191 -12.48 9.98 4.53
N ILE A 192 -13.63 10.11 3.86
CA ILE A 192 -14.19 9.03 3.01
C ILE A 192 -13.26 8.75 1.81
N LEU A 193 -12.77 9.80 1.16
CA LEU A 193 -11.89 9.68 0.00
C LEU A 193 -10.51 9.10 0.40
N THR A 194 -9.92 9.58 1.49
CA THR A 194 -8.63 9.08 2.01
C THR A 194 -8.78 7.63 2.48
N ALA A 195 -9.87 7.28 3.17
CA ALA A 195 -10.14 5.91 3.58
C ALA A 195 -10.21 4.96 2.38
N GLY A 196 -10.96 5.34 1.33
CA GLY A 196 -11.03 4.59 0.08
C GLY A 196 -9.68 4.43 -0.61
N PHE A 197 -8.93 5.54 -0.73
CA PHE A 197 -7.61 5.54 -1.35
C PHE A 197 -6.60 4.67 -0.59
N ILE A 198 -6.51 4.81 0.73
CA ILE A 198 -5.62 4.00 1.57
C ILE A 198 -6.00 2.51 1.44
N SER A 199 -7.30 2.18 1.46
CA SER A 199 -7.77 0.79 1.33
C SER A 199 -7.38 0.16 -0.02
N ALA A 200 -7.53 0.93 -1.11
CA ALA A 200 -7.13 0.51 -2.45
C ALA A 200 -5.61 0.30 -2.55
N SER A 201 -4.81 1.27 -2.09
CA SER A 201 -3.34 1.19 -2.11
C SER A 201 -2.80 -0.02 -1.35
N MET A 202 -3.36 -0.32 -0.18
CA MET A 202 -2.98 -1.50 0.61
C MET A 202 -3.36 -2.82 -0.06
N THR A 203 -4.54 -2.86 -0.70
CA THR A 203 -5.02 -4.06 -1.41
C THR A 203 -4.16 -4.37 -2.63
N ILE A 204 -3.81 -3.33 -3.40
CA ILE A 204 -2.91 -3.44 -4.55
C ILE A 204 -1.56 -3.97 -4.09
N GLU A 205 -0.95 -3.36 -3.07
CA GLU A 205 0.36 -3.79 -2.56
C GLU A 205 0.36 -5.25 -2.09
N LYS A 206 -0.66 -5.63 -1.31
CA LYS A 206 -0.81 -7.00 -0.81
C LYS A 206 -1.00 -7.99 -1.97
N GLY A 207 -1.78 -7.62 -2.98
CA GLY A 207 -1.99 -8.40 -4.20
C GLY A 207 -0.68 -8.60 -4.98
N GLU A 208 0.07 -7.53 -5.20
CA GLU A 208 1.36 -7.57 -5.89
C GLU A 208 2.38 -8.45 -5.16
N ARG A 209 2.44 -8.38 -3.82
CA ARG A 209 3.31 -9.25 -3.02
C ARG A 209 2.93 -10.71 -3.12
N ARG A 210 1.63 -11.03 -3.10
CA ARG A 210 1.15 -12.39 -3.26
C ARG A 210 1.54 -12.98 -4.61
N GLN A 211 1.43 -12.19 -5.68
CA GLN A 211 1.86 -12.62 -7.01
C GLN A 211 3.38 -12.79 -7.10
N ARG A 212 4.16 -11.91 -6.49
CA ARG A 212 5.63 -12.01 -6.44
C ARG A 212 6.09 -13.28 -5.71
N GLY A 213 5.51 -13.57 -4.55
CA GLY A 213 5.78 -14.80 -3.80
C GLY A 213 5.42 -16.06 -4.59
N ALA A 214 4.31 -16.04 -5.33
CA ALA A 214 3.94 -17.14 -6.22
C ALA A 214 4.93 -17.35 -7.38
N ARG A 215 5.41 -16.27 -8.00
CA ARG A 215 6.39 -16.31 -9.09
C ARG A 215 7.76 -16.84 -8.63
N GLN A 216 8.24 -16.40 -7.47
CA GLN A 216 9.50 -16.90 -6.89
C GLN A 216 9.44 -18.40 -6.59
N ARG A 217 8.28 -18.91 -6.15
CA ARG A 217 8.07 -20.35 -5.96
C ARG A 217 8.08 -21.10 -7.29
N ALA A 218 7.35 -20.61 -8.30
CA ALA A 218 7.30 -21.22 -9.62
C ALA A 218 8.67 -21.29 -10.30
N GLY A 219 9.50 -20.24 -10.18
CA GLY A 219 10.85 -20.18 -10.74
C GLY A 219 11.89 -21.08 -10.06
N LYS A 220 11.62 -21.58 -8.84
CA LYS A 220 12.48 -22.58 -8.17
C LYS A 220 12.16 -24.02 -8.57
N THR A 221 11.10 -24.24 -9.36
CA THR A 221 10.60 -25.57 -9.76
C THR A 221 11.12 -26.04 -11.12
N TYR A 222 12.04 -25.31 -11.74
CA TYR A 222 12.69 -25.64 -13.01
C TYR A 222 14.20 -25.73 -12.87
#